data_AF-A0A2I0P4C8-F1
#
_entry.id   AF-A0A2I0P4C8-F1
#
_cell.length_a   1.000
_cell.length_b   1.000
_cell.length_c   1.000
_cell.angle_alpha   90.00
_cell.angle_beta   90.00
_cell.angle_gamma   90.00
#
_symmetry.space_group_name_H-M   'P 1'
#
loop_
_entity.id
_entity.type
_entity.pdbx_description
1 polymer ?
#
loop_
_entity_poly.entity_id
_entity_poly.type
_entity_poly.pdbx_seq_one_letter_code
_entity_poly.pdbx_strand_id
1 'polypeptide(L)'
;MTNEKEGDYCTICGGVRPDAIKIKTVLVDGKATGINQLEFIVAGVRDLHLDNDAAVRDELLKWASEFNYIPTKKKESYGNALMREYKGTQE
;
A
#
# COMPACT_ATOMS: atom_id res chain seq x y z
N MET A 1 -13.02 10.76 28.24
CA MET A 1 -13.39 10.60 26.83
C MET A 1 -12.34 11.32 26.01
N THR A 2 -11.28 10.61 25.64
CA THR A 2 -10.22 11.15 24.77
C THR A 2 -10.73 11.02 23.34
N ASN A 3 -10.76 12.13 22.61
CA ASN A 3 -11.24 12.17 21.24
C ASN A 3 -10.16 11.51 20.37
N GLU A 4 -10.34 10.23 20.02
CA GLU A 4 -9.38 9.38 19.28
C GLU A 4 -9.20 9.79 17.79
N LYS A 5 -9.42 11.07 17.45
CA LYS A 5 -9.49 11.58 16.07
C LYS A 5 -8.61 12.80 15.79
N GLU A 6 -7.59 13.08 16.60
CA GLU A 6 -6.57 14.07 16.23
C GLU A 6 -5.38 13.33 15.64
N GLY A 7 -5.27 13.35 14.31
CA GLY A 7 -4.08 12.87 13.60
C GLY A 7 -2.80 13.60 14.04
N ASP A 8 -1.65 13.07 13.67
CA ASP A 8 -0.36 13.68 14.01
C ASP A 8 -0.08 14.90 13.11
N TYR A 9 -0.53 16.07 13.56
CA TYR A 9 -0.42 17.34 12.83
C TYR A 9 0.76 18.19 13.34
N CYS A 10 1.43 18.88 12.41
CA CYS A 10 2.47 19.85 12.68
C CYS A 10 1.90 21.02 13.47
N THR A 11 2.45 21.29 14.66
CA THR A 11 1.99 22.39 15.52
C THR A 11 2.31 23.78 14.98
N ILE A 12 3.15 23.87 13.93
CA ILE A 12 3.54 25.14 13.29
C ILE A 12 2.59 25.50 12.14
N CYS A 13 2.29 24.56 11.25
CA CYS A 13 1.52 24.83 10.03
C CYS A 13 0.18 24.08 9.93
N GLY A 14 -0.13 23.19 10.87
CA GLY A 14 -1.35 22.37 10.86
C GLY A 14 -1.38 21.24 9.83
N GLY A 15 -0.32 21.09 9.01
CA GLY A 15 -0.22 19.98 8.05
C GLY A 15 0.08 18.65 8.73
N VAL A 16 -0.28 17.52 8.11
CA VAL A 16 0.10 16.18 8.62
C VAL A 16 1.62 16.07 8.69
N ARG A 17 2.15 15.53 9.79
CA ARG A 17 3.59 15.37 9.97
C ARG A 17 4.17 14.39 8.93
N PRO A 18 5.24 14.75 8.20
CA PRO A 18 5.78 13.92 7.11
C PRO A 18 6.26 12.53 7.54
N ASP A 19 6.75 12.39 8.77
CA ASP A 19 7.24 11.11 9.32
C ASP A 19 6.13 10.07 9.53
N ALA A 20 4.87 10.51 9.64
CA ALA A 20 3.73 9.60 9.68
C ALA A 20 3.36 9.03 8.29
N ILE A 21 3.88 9.63 7.19
CA ILE A 21 3.50 9.29 5.82
C ILE A 21 4.41 8.17 5.29
N LYS A 22 3.92 6.93 5.33
CA LYS A 22 4.62 5.74 4.83
C LYS A 22 4.27 5.43 3.37
N ILE A 23 4.51 6.37 2.46
CA ILE A 23 4.25 6.18 1.02
C ILE A 23 5.51 5.69 0.31
N LYS A 24 5.38 4.62 -0.47
CA LYS A 24 6.41 4.13 -1.40
C LYS A 24 5.95 4.29 -2.84
N THR A 25 6.85 4.68 -3.72
CA THR A 25 6.56 4.79 -5.15
C THR A 25 6.83 3.46 -5.84
N VAL A 26 5.85 2.98 -6.60
CA VAL A 26 5.96 1.78 -7.45
C VAL A 26 5.55 2.11 -8.88
N LEU A 27 5.97 1.30 -9.84
CA LEU A 27 5.48 1.43 -11.22
C LEU A 27 4.21 0.61 -11.41
N VAL A 28 3.08 1.29 -11.63
CA VAL A 28 1.82 0.69 -12.07
C VAL A 28 1.64 1.03 -13.53
N ASP A 29 1.72 0.03 -14.43
CA ASP A 29 1.50 0.26 -15.87
C ASP A 29 2.46 1.35 -16.42
N GLY A 30 3.74 1.26 -16.01
CA GLY A 30 4.80 2.22 -16.35
C GLY A 30 4.69 3.60 -15.67
N LYS A 31 3.68 3.83 -14.83
CA LYS A 31 3.47 5.12 -14.14
C LYS A 31 3.88 5.03 -12.68
N ALA A 32 4.73 5.98 -12.26
CA ALA A 32 5.07 6.18 -10.87
C ALA A 32 3.80 6.47 -10.04
N THR A 33 3.51 5.60 -9.09
CA THR A 33 2.31 5.62 -8.27
C THR A 33 2.70 5.46 -6.81
N GLY A 34 2.26 6.38 -5.96
CA GLY A 34 2.45 6.27 -4.51
C GLY A 34 1.47 5.26 -3.91
N ILE A 35 2.00 4.29 -3.17
CA ILE A 35 1.24 3.32 -2.39
C ILE A 35 1.52 3.59 -0.91
N ASN A 36 0.47 3.97 -0.19
CA ASN A 36 0.49 4.13 1.26
C ASN A 36 0.55 2.75 1.94
N GLN A 37 1.37 2.65 3.00
CA GLN A 37 1.55 1.46 3.83
C GLN A 37 2.08 0.22 3.08
N LEU A 38 2.77 0.38 1.94
CA LEU A 38 3.21 -0.75 1.11
C LEU A 38 4.02 -1.81 1.89
N GLU A 39 4.98 -1.39 2.72
CA GLU A 39 5.81 -2.31 3.50
C GLU A 39 4.97 -3.10 4.52
N PHE A 40 4.01 -2.44 5.17
CA PHE A 40 3.08 -3.09 6.10
C PHE A 40 2.18 -4.10 5.37
N ILE A 41 1.65 -3.74 4.21
CA ILE A 41 0.82 -4.62 3.37
C ILE A 41 1.61 -5.86 2.95
N VAL A 42 2.83 -5.68 2.42
CA VAL A 42 3.66 -6.80 1.95
C VAL A 42 4.05 -7.72 3.10
N ALA A 43 4.47 -7.16 4.25
CA ALA A 43 4.81 -7.95 5.43
C ALA A 43 3.59 -8.75 5.93
N GLY A 44 2.43 -8.09 6.07
CA GLY A 44 1.20 -8.74 6.52
C GLY A 44 0.75 -9.88 5.61
N VAL A 45 0.86 -9.72 4.28
CA VAL A 45 0.52 -10.82 3.36
C VAL A 45 1.55 -11.96 3.40
N ARG A 46 2.84 -11.68 3.63
CA ARG A 46 3.86 -12.74 3.83
C ARG A 46 3.55 -13.60 5.06
N ASP A 47 3.05 -12.99 6.12
CA ASP A 47 2.69 -13.68 7.38
C ASP A 47 1.44 -14.57 7.24
N LEU A 48 0.68 -14.45 6.15
CA LEU A 48 -0.44 -15.36 5.84
C LEU A 48 0.00 -16.73 5.30
N HIS A 49 1.27 -16.87 4.90
CA HIS A 49 1.84 -18.13 4.37
C HIS A 49 1.00 -18.77 3.26
N LEU A 50 0.52 -17.95 2.31
CA LEU A 50 -0.35 -18.42 1.22
C LEU A 50 0.42 -19.28 0.20
N ASP A 51 -0.23 -20.34 -0.30
CA ASP A 51 0.42 -21.40 -1.08
C ASP A 51 0.64 -21.06 -2.57
N ASN A 52 0.02 -19.98 -3.08
CA ASN A 52 0.10 -19.65 -4.50
C ASN A 52 0.00 -18.15 -4.80
N ASP A 53 0.56 -17.75 -5.94
CA ASP A 53 0.62 -16.37 -6.42
C ASP A 53 -0.75 -15.70 -6.59
N ALA A 54 -1.79 -16.45 -6.95
CA ALA A 54 -3.13 -15.88 -7.14
C ALA A 54 -3.73 -15.45 -5.79
N ALA A 55 -3.63 -16.30 -4.77
CA ALA A 55 -4.07 -15.98 -3.41
C ALA A 55 -3.27 -14.79 -2.83
N VAL A 56 -1.95 -14.77 -3.02
CA VAL A 56 -1.11 -13.64 -2.61
C VAL A 56 -1.56 -12.34 -3.28
N ARG A 57 -1.76 -12.36 -4.60
CA ARG A 57 -2.21 -11.20 -5.35
C ARG A 57 -3.56 -10.67 -4.86
N ASP A 58 -4.50 -11.57 -4.55
CA ASP A 58 -5.83 -11.20 -4.08
C ASP A 58 -5.77 -10.55 -2.69
N GLU A 59 -5.00 -11.09 -1.75
CA GLU A 59 -4.82 -10.46 -0.43
C GLU A 59 -4.03 -9.14 -0.51
N LEU A 60 -3.00 -9.05 -1.36
CA LEU A 60 -2.29 -7.78 -1.62
C LEU A 60 -3.24 -6.70 -2.12
N LEU A 61 -4.10 -7.03 -3.11
CA LEU A 61 -5.07 -6.09 -3.66
C LEU A 61 -6.12 -5.66 -2.63
N LYS A 62 -6.61 -6.61 -1.83
CA LYS A 62 -7.57 -6.36 -0.76
C LYS A 62 -6.98 -5.39 0.27
N TRP A 63 -5.82 -5.70 0.84
CA TRP A 63 -5.19 -4.84 1.84
C TRP A 63 -4.79 -3.48 1.25
N ALA A 64 -4.23 -3.45 0.05
CA ALA A 64 -3.88 -2.20 -0.61
C ALA A 64 -5.11 -1.30 -0.82
N SER A 65 -6.28 -1.88 -1.14
CA SER A 65 -7.51 -1.11 -1.34
C SER A 65 -8.09 -0.47 -0.08
N GLU A 66 -7.73 -0.96 1.11
CA GLU A 66 -8.13 -0.34 2.39
C GLU A 66 -7.43 1.00 2.64
N PHE A 67 -6.21 1.15 2.11
CA PHE A 67 -5.38 2.35 2.32
C PHE A 67 -5.25 3.23 1.07
N ASN A 68 -5.58 2.70 -0.10
CA ASN A 68 -5.33 3.33 -1.39
C ASN A 68 -6.53 3.19 -2.33
N TYR A 69 -6.81 4.21 -3.13
CA TYR A 69 -7.78 4.10 -4.21
C TYR A 69 -7.19 3.27 -5.38
N ILE A 70 -7.82 2.13 -5.67
CA ILE A 70 -7.48 1.28 -6.82
C ILE A 70 -8.64 1.32 -7.83
N PRO A 71 -8.47 1.97 -9.00
CA PRO A 71 -9.51 1.98 -10.03
C PRO A 71 -9.82 0.57 -10.50
N THR A 72 -11.10 0.20 -10.59
CA THR A 72 -11.53 -1.14 -11.02
C THR A 72 -10.91 -1.56 -12.37
N LYS A 73 -10.84 -0.62 -13.32
CA LYS A 73 -10.24 -0.85 -14.65
C LYS A 73 -8.73 -1.09 -14.64
N LYS A 74 -8.04 -0.75 -13.53
CA LYS A 74 -6.59 -0.91 -13.35
C LYS A 74 -6.23 -1.95 -12.29
N LYS A 75 -7.21 -2.68 -11.74
CA LYS A 75 -6.98 -3.68 -10.68
C LYS A 75 -5.91 -4.70 -11.09
N GLU A 76 -5.90 -5.11 -12.36
CA GLU A 76 -4.89 -6.03 -12.87
C GLU A 76 -3.47 -5.43 -12.80
N SER A 77 -3.28 -4.22 -13.34
CA SER A 77 -2.00 -3.51 -13.32
C SER A 77 -1.48 -3.29 -11.90
N TYR A 78 -2.36 -2.93 -10.96
CA TYR A 78 -2.01 -2.82 -9.55
C TYR A 78 -1.59 -4.15 -8.95
N GLY A 79 -2.32 -5.23 -9.25
CA GLY A 79 -1.95 -6.57 -8.78
C GLY A 79 -0.57 -7.00 -9.28
N ASN A 80 -0.24 -6.71 -10.54
CA ASN A 80 1.08 -7.01 -11.10
C ASN A 80 2.18 -6.18 -10.41
N ALA A 81 1.93 -4.90 -10.15
CA ALA A 81 2.88 -4.04 -9.44
C ALA A 81 3.11 -4.50 -8.00
N LEU A 82 2.05 -4.79 -7.24
CA LEU A 82 2.15 -5.28 -5.86
C LEU A 82 2.86 -6.64 -5.78
N MET A 83 2.61 -7.52 -6.75
CA MET A 83 3.31 -8.81 -6.83
C MET A 83 4.82 -8.66 -7.07
N ARG A 84 5.25 -7.67 -7.87
CA ARG A 84 6.69 -7.36 -8.03
C ARG A 84 7.32 -6.94 -6.71
N GLU A 85 6.68 -6.04 -5.98
CA GLU A 85 7.14 -5.60 -4.66
C GLU A 85 7.16 -6.76 -3.65
N TYR A 86 6.14 -7.62 -3.67
CA TYR A 86 6.08 -8.81 -2.82
C TYR A 86 7.24 -9.78 -3.10
N LYS A 87 7.57 -10.01 -4.37
CA LYS A 87 8.65 -10.91 -4.80
C LYS A 87 10.05 -10.28 -4.67
N GLY A 88 10.13 -8.96 -4.44
CA GLY A 88 11.40 -8.23 -4.38
C GLY A 88 12.06 -8.03 -5.74
N THR A 89 11.31 -8.17 -6.84
CA THR A 89 11.79 -7.93 -8.20
C THR A 89 11.42 -6.51 -8.62
N GLN A 90 12.33 -5.58 -8.40
CA GLN A 90 12.25 -4.24 -8.99
C GLN A 90 12.78 -4.32 -10.44
N GLU A 91 12.03 -3.78 -11.40
CA GLU A 91 12.51 -3.61 -12.80
C GLU A 91 13.60 -2.54 -12.88
#